data_AF-A0A1B6BAJ4-F1
#
_entry.id   AF-A0A1B6BAJ4-F1
#
_cell.length_a   1.000
_cell.length_b   1.000
_cell.length_c   1.000
_cell.angle_alpha   90.00
_cell.angle_beta   90.00
_cell.angle_gamma   90.00
#
_symmetry.space_group_name_H-M   'P 1'
#
loop_
_entity.id
_entity.type
_entity.pdbx_description
1 polymer ?
#
loop_
_entity_poly.entity_id
_entity_poly.type
_entity_poly.pdbx_seq_one_letter_code
_entity_poly.pdbx_strand_id
1 'polypeptide(L)'
;MELVDKYLASLDEPKKEWVTSMVNFMREVFPDVKESLSNKIPTYNGEGYFIAFAAQKNYFTFHTDDMMDACKEIVDHHKSMQSPRVSDIKALKKWSKVPLNVQALLVGNVFCSKCGVTTIVDYGIHEDRFGVVLNGFCQKCGGRVARIVEDC
;
A
#
# COMPACT_ATOMS: atom_id res chain seq x y z
N MET A 1 6.71 -31.24 24.53
CA MET A 1 5.86 -31.15 23.33
C MET A 1 5.29 -29.75 23.32
N GLU A 2 5.72 -28.95 22.34
CA GLU A 2 5.39 -27.53 22.25
C GLU A 2 3.89 -27.31 22.08
N LEU A 3 3.39 -26.14 22.45
CA LEU A 3 1.95 -25.82 22.42
C LEU A 3 1.36 -25.94 21.01
N VAL A 4 2.11 -25.57 19.97
CA VAL A 4 1.68 -25.68 18.58
C VAL A 4 1.70 -27.13 18.09
N ASP A 5 2.63 -27.96 18.54
CA ASP A 5 2.65 -29.38 18.17
C ASP A 5 1.40 -30.11 18.71
N LYS A 6 0.94 -29.75 19.92
CA LYS A 6 -0.34 -30.23 20.48
C LYS A 6 -1.52 -29.79 19.62
N TYR A 7 -1.50 -28.56 19.13
CA TYR A 7 -2.53 -28.04 18.24
C TYR A 7 -2.54 -28.79 16.89
N LEU A 8 -1.38 -28.99 16.26
CA LEU A 8 -1.27 -29.74 15.00
C LEU A 8 -1.76 -31.19 15.15
N ALA A 9 -1.49 -31.83 16.29
CA ALA A 9 -1.98 -33.16 16.59
C ALA A 9 -3.51 -33.24 16.72
N SER A 10 -4.18 -32.11 17.00
CA SER A 10 -5.64 -32.04 17.15
C SER A 10 -6.41 -31.80 15.85
N LEU A 11 -5.71 -31.58 14.73
CA LEU A 11 -6.33 -31.29 13.44
C LEU A 11 -6.58 -32.57 12.62
N ASP A 12 -7.71 -32.59 11.92
CA ASP A 12 -8.03 -33.60 10.90
C ASP A 12 -7.49 -33.19 9.52
N GLU A 13 -7.31 -34.16 8.63
CA GLU A 13 -6.92 -33.88 7.24
C GLU A 13 -8.07 -33.23 6.43
N PRO A 14 -7.79 -32.32 5.48
CA PRO A 14 -6.47 -31.84 5.03
C PRO A 14 -5.94 -30.64 5.83
N LYS A 15 -6.64 -30.22 6.89
CA LYS A 15 -6.29 -29.02 7.66
C LYS A 15 -4.92 -29.18 8.31
N LYS A 16 -4.66 -30.38 8.83
CA LYS A 16 -3.38 -30.72 9.44
C LYS A 16 -2.23 -30.56 8.45
N GLU A 17 -2.35 -31.07 7.23
CA GLU A 17 -1.35 -30.88 6.18
C GLU A 17 -1.04 -29.41 5.94
N TRP A 18 -2.06 -28.57 5.70
CA TRP A 18 -1.85 -27.15 5.38
C TRP A 18 -1.22 -26.37 6.53
N VAL A 19 -1.72 -26.57 7.75
CA VAL A 19 -1.20 -25.83 8.90
C VAL A 19 0.20 -26.33 9.28
N THR A 20 0.49 -27.62 9.15
CA THR A 20 1.85 -28.16 9.36
C THR A 20 2.84 -27.57 8.36
N SER A 21 2.46 -27.46 7.09
CA SER A 21 3.31 -26.86 6.05
C SER A 21 3.69 -25.41 6.42
N MET A 22 2.72 -24.59 6.84
CA MET A 22 2.99 -23.21 7.23
C MET A 22 3.76 -23.08 8.54
N VAL A 23 3.50 -23.93 9.55
CA VAL A 23 4.30 -23.97 10.78
C VAL A 23 5.77 -24.29 10.47
N ASN A 24 6.02 -25.29 9.63
CA ASN A 24 7.38 -25.65 9.24
C ASN A 24 8.07 -24.52 8.48
N PHE A 25 7.37 -23.87 7.56
CA PHE A 25 7.87 -22.69 6.86
C PHE A 25 8.27 -21.57 7.83
N MET A 26 7.43 -21.25 8.81
CA MET A 26 7.74 -20.21 9.81
C MET A 26 8.97 -20.57 10.64
N ARG A 27 9.10 -21.83 11.05
CA ARG A 27 10.24 -22.33 11.83
C ARG A 27 11.54 -22.32 11.03
N GLU A 28 11.48 -22.59 9.73
CA GLU A 28 12.65 -22.61 8.85
C GLU A 28 13.11 -21.20 8.45
N VAL A 29 12.17 -20.33 8.06
CA VAL A 29 12.49 -19.00 7.51
C VAL A 29 12.66 -17.96 8.62
N PHE A 30 11.93 -18.09 9.72
CA PHE A 30 11.89 -17.12 10.81
C PHE A 30 12.12 -17.79 12.19
N PRO A 31 13.27 -18.46 12.40
CA PRO A 31 13.52 -19.26 13.60
C PRO A 31 13.51 -18.44 14.90
N ASP A 32 13.80 -17.14 14.82
CA ASP A 32 13.88 -16.24 15.97
C ASP A 32 12.52 -15.66 16.39
N VAL A 33 11.48 -15.83 15.57
CA VAL A 33 10.15 -15.29 15.87
C VAL A 33 9.42 -16.18 16.86
N LYS A 34 8.94 -15.58 17.95
CA LYS A 34 8.30 -16.31 19.04
C LYS A 34 6.97 -16.95 18.59
N GLU A 35 6.98 -18.28 18.52
CA GLU A 35 5.81 -19.10 18.29
C GLU A 35 4.90 -19.13 19.55
N SER A 36 3.60 -18.93 19.34
CA SER A 36 2.59 -18.90 20.41
C SER A 36 1.21 -19.35 19.90
N LEU A 37 0.23 -19.45 20.81
CA LEU A 37 -1.18 -19.61 20.45
C LEU A 37 -1.97 -18.38 20.92
N SER A 38 -2.60 -17.67 19.98
CA SER A 38 -3.60 -16.64 20.28
C SER A 38 -4.95 -17.14 19.80
N ASN A 39 -6.01 -17.04 20.62
CA ASN A 39 -7.35 -17.55 20.29
C ASN A 39 -7.37 -18.99 19.72
N LYS A 40 -6.46 -19.85 20.21
CA LYS A 40 -6.27 -21.25 19.78
C LYS A 40 -5.76 -21.45 18.34
N ILE A 41 -5.13 -20.44 17.72
CA ILE A 41 -4.47 -20.58 16.43
C ILE A 41 -2.96 -20.25 16.55
N PRO A 42 -2.09 -20.91 15.75
CA PRO A 42 -0.68 -20.56 15.67
C PRO A 42 -0.51 -19.08 15.36
N THR A 43 0.27 -18.40 16.20
CA THR A 43 0.54 -16.96 16.09
C THR A 43 2.01 -16.68 16.37
N TYR A 44 2.63 -15.92 15.48
CA TYR A 44 4.03 -15.55 15.46
C TYR A 44 4.10 -14.04 15.62
N ASN A 45 4.71 -13.58 16.71
CA ASN A 45 4.82 -12.15 17.00
C ASN A 45 6.27 -11.70 16.78
N GLY A 46 6.47 -10.82 15.81
CA GLY A 46 7.74 -10.13 15.58
C GLY A 46 7.71 -8.71 16.13
N GLU A 47 8.77 -7.94 15.87
CA GLU A 47 8.80 -6.52 16.23
C GLU A 47 7.86 -5.73 15.32
N GLY A 48 6.68 -5.36 15.84
CA GLY A 48 5.71 -4.51 15.13
C GLY A 48 4.82 -5.23 14.12
N TYR A 49 4.84 -6.57 14.09
CA TYR A 49 3.92 -7.36 13.27
C TYR A 49 3.54 -8.66 13.98
N PHE A 50 2.37 -9.20 13.62
CA PHE A 50 2.01 -10.57 13.92
C PHE A 50 1.66 -11.31 12.64
N ILE A 51 1.88 -12.62 12.63
CA ILE A 51 1.37 -13.53 11.61
C ILE A 51 0.58 -14.61 12.35
N ALA A 52 -0.67 -14.84 11.95
CA ALA A 52 -1.48 -15.93 12.45
C ALA A 52 -2.19 -16.62 11.31
N PHE A 53 -2.34 -17.93 11.36
CA PHE A 53 -3.03 -18.66 10.30
C PHE A 53 -3.83 -19.84 10.82
N ALA A 54 -4.89 -20.18 10.09
CA ALA A 54 -5.79 -21.26 10.47
C ALA A 54 -6.44 -21.91 9.24
N ALA A 55 -6.61 -23.22 9.29
CA ALA A 55 -7.39 -23.94 8.30
C ALA A 55 -8.85 -24.09 8.74
N GLN A 56 -9.76 -23.56 7.93
CA GLN A 56 -11.21 -23.67 8.09
C GLN A 56 -11.77 -24.81 7.21
N LYS A 57 -13.09 -25.01 7.20
CA LYS A 57 -13.71 -26.16 6.50
C LYS A 57 -13.36 -26.21 5.01
N ASN A 58 -13.33 -25.06 4.33
CA ASN A 58 -13.16 -24.97 2.87
C ASN A 58 -12.10 -23.93 2.44
N TYR A 59 -11.37 -23.33 3.38
CA TYR A 59 -10.43 -22.26 3.09
C TYR A 59 -9.36 -22.17 4.18
N PHE A 60 -8.24 -21.54 3.85
CA PHE A 60 -7.15 -21.23 4.76
C PHE A 60 -7.13 -19.72 5.01
N THR A 61 -7.05 -19.30 6.28
CA THR A 61 -6.92 -17.89 6.64
C THR A 61 -5.50 -17.57 7.03
N PHE A 62 -5.04 -16.43 6.56
CA PHE A 62 -3.77 -15.82 6.93
C PHE A 62 -4.07 -14.40 7.43
N HIS A 63 -3.66 -14.13 8.66
CA HIS A 63 -3.83 -12.86 9.35
C HIS A 63 -2.45 -12.27 9.56
N THR A 64 -2.29 -11.00 9.21
CA THR A 64 -1.08 -10.24 9.49
C THR A 64 -1.48 -8.85 9.98
N ASP A 65 -0.63 -8.26 10.82
CA ASP A 65 -0.74 -6.82 11.07
C ASP A 65 -0.46 -6.08 9.76
N ASP A 66 -1.37 -5.16 9.46
CA ASP A 66 -1.62 -4.41 8.22
C ASP A 66 -0.90 -4.80 6.91
N MET A 67 -1.61 -5.60 6.08
CA MET A 67 -1.42 -5.61 4.62
C MET A 67 -1.67 -4.25 3.96
N MET A 68 -2.16 -3.24 4.70
CA MET A 68 -2.36 -1.89 4.19
C MET A 68 -1.05 -1.29 3.70
N ASP A 69 0.06 -1.46 4.41
CA ASP A 69 1.34 -0.85 4.02
C ASP A 69 1.94 -1.53 2.79
N ALA A 70 1.93 -2.85 2.72
CA ALA A 70 2.38 -3.58 1.53
C ALA A 70 1.45 -3.33 0.31
N CYS A 71 0.13 -3.31 0.49
CA CYS A 71 -0.80 -2.95 -0.58
C CYS A 71 -0.61 -1.49 -1.01
N LYS A 72 -0.34 -0.58 -0.06
CA LYS A 72 -0.05 0.82 -0.32
C LYS A 72 1.25 0.95 -1.11
N GLU A 73 2.30 0.21 -0.76
CA GLU A 73 3.55 0.19 -1.53
C GLU A 73 3.33 -0.32 -2.96
N ILE A 74 2.55 -1.38 -3.15
CA ILE A 74 2.23 -1.92 -4.49
C ILE A 74 1.40 -0.90 -5.30
N VAL A 75 0.41 -0.26 -4.67
CA VAL A 75 -0.42 0.78 -5.30
C VAL A 75 0.40 2.02 -5.62
N ASP A 76 1.25 2.48 -4.70
CA ASP A 76 2.14 3.63 -4.87
C ASP A 76 3.17 3.33 -5.96
N HIS A 77 3.70 2.10 -6.02
CA HIS A 77 4.59 1.65 -7.08
C HIS A 77 3.88 1.65 -8.44
N HIS A 78 2.67 1.07 -8.53
CA HIS A 78 1.87 1.11 -9.75
C HIS A 78 1.58 2.54 -10.21
N LYS A 79 1.18 3.44 -9.30
CA LYS A 79 0.99 4.87 -9.58
C LYS A 79 2.28 5.56 -10.02
N SER A 80 3.43 5.19 -9.45
CA SER A 80 4.73 5.76 -9.84
C SER A 80 5.14 5.41 -11.27
N MET A 81 4.68 4.24 -11.77
CA MET A 81 4.90 3.75 -13.12
C MET A 81 3.91 4.33 -14.14
N GLN A 82 2.76 4.86 -13.70
CA GLN A 82 1.83 5.52 -14.61
C GLN A 82 2.48 6.78 -15.20
N SER A 83 2.30 6.96 -16.51
CA SER A 83 2.78 8.17 -17.19
C SER A 83 2.08 9.37 -16.56
N PRO A 84 2.82 10.40 -16.11
CA PRO A 84 2.23 11.60 -15.55
C PRO A 84 1.35 12.34 -16.56
N ARG A 85 1.31 11.95 -17.85
CA ARG A 85 0.40 12.56 -18.85
C ARG A 85 -1.00 11.98 -18.85
N VAL A 86 -1.24 10.85 -18.18
CA VAL A 86 -2.56 10.22 -18.09
C VAL A 86 -3.36 10.93 -17.00
N SER A 87 -4.63 11.23 -17.25
CA SER A 87 -5.52 11.88 -16.28
C SER A 87 -6.75 11.04 -15.99
N ASP A 88 -7.23 11.10 -14.76
CA ASP A 88 -8.49 10.49 -14.35
C ASP A 88 -9.67 11.37 -14.82
N ILE A 89 -10.66 10.77 -15.49
CA ILE A 89 -11.84 11.49 -15.98
C ILE A 89 -12.58 12.22 -14.86
N LYS A 90 -12.63 11.63 -13.66
CA LYS A 90 -13.27 12.26 -12.50
C LYS A 90 -12.46 13.45 -11.97
N ALA A 91 -11.14 13.33 -11.91
CA ALA A 91 -10.27 14.41 -11.47
C ALA A 91 -10.32 15.60 -12.45
N LEU A 92 -10.40 15.35 -13.76
CA LEU A 92 -10.63 16.40 -14.76
C LEU A 92 -11.92 17.19 -14.50
N LYS A 93 -13.01 16.51 -14.11
CA LYS A 93 -14.28 17.16 -13.74
C LYS A 93 -14.18 18.00 -12.46
N LYS A 94 -13.35 17.60 -11.49
CA LYS A 94 -13.08 18.43 -10.30
C LYS A 94 -12.24 19.65 -10.69
N TRP A 95 -11.16 19.44 -11.43
CA TRP A 95 -10.27 20.50 -11.90
C TRP A 95 -10.98 21.55 -12.75
N SER A 96 -11.93 21.14 -13.61
CA SER A 96 -12.70 22.08 -14.44
C SER A 96 -13.57 23.05 -13.65
N LYS A 97 -13.81 22.79 -12.35
CA LYS A 97 -14.53 23.71 -11.47
C LYS A 97 -13.64 24.83 -10.92
N VAL A 98 -12.32 24.66 -10.96
CA VAL A 98 -11.36 25.68 -10.55
C VAL A 98 -11.32 26.76 -11.64
N PRO A 99 -11.51 28.06 -11.31
CA PRO A 99 -11.45 29.13 -12.30
C PRO A 99 -10.12 29.17 -13.06
N LEU A 100 -10.14 29.47 -14.36
CA LEU A 100 -8.95 29.41 -15.23
C LEU A 100 -7.79 30.29 -14.74
N ASN A 101 -8.08 31.45 -14.15
CA ASN A 101 -7.06 32.31 -13.55
C ASN A 101 -6.39 31.65 -12.34
N VAL A 102 -7.15 30.92 -11.53
CA VAL A 102 -6.62 30.16 -10.38
C VAL A 102 -5.85 28.94 -10.87
N GLN A 103 -6.32 28.24 -11.91
CA GLN A 103 -5.59 27.15 -12.54
C GLN A 103 -4.20 27.60 -13.00
N ALA A 104 -4.11 28.74 -13.68
CA ALA A 104 -2.83 29.29 -14.14
C ALA A 104 -1.88 29.61 -12.98
N LEU A 105 -2.39 30.16 -11.88
CA LEU A 105 -1.60 30.42 -10.68
C LEU A 105 -1.07 29.12 -10.04
N LEU A 106 -1.90 28.10 -9.94
CA LEU A 106 -1.54 26.80 -9.35
C LEU A 106 -0.50 26.07 -10.22
N VAL A 107 -0.68 26.09 -11.54
CA VAL A 107 0.25 25.48 -12.51
C VAL A 107 1.59 26.23 -12.54
N GLY A 108 1.58 27.56 -12.41
CA GLY A 108 2.79 28.39 -12.39
C GLY A 108 3.55 28.41 -11.06
N ASN A 109 2.98 27.86 -9.98
CA ASN A 109 3.54 27.93 -8.64
C ASN A 109 3.64 26.56 -7.97
N VAL A 110 4.53 25.72 -8.52
CA VAL A 110 4.81 24.36 -8.03
C VAL A 110 6.22 24.32 -7.46
N PHE A 111 6.41 23.63 -6.33
CA PHE A 111 7.72 23.47 -5.71
C PHE A 111 8.50 22.31 -6.37
N CYS A 112 9.71 22.60 -6.82
CA CYS A 112 10.70 21.63 -7.25
C CYS A 112 11.83 21.57 -6.22
N SER A 113 12.16 20.36 -5.75
CA SER A 113 13.23 20.15 -4.77
C SER A 113 14.62 20.65 -5.23
N LYS A 114 14.84 20.76 -6.55
CA LYS A 114 16.11 21.23 -7.13
C LYS A 114 16.10 22.72 -7.48
N CYS A 115 14.95 23.27 -7.87
CA CYS A 115 14.87 24.60 -8.49
C CYS A 115 14.05 25.62 -7.67
N GLY A 116 13.44 25.20 -6.56
CA GLY A 116 12.46 25.99 -5.85
C GLY A 116 11.17 26.12 -6.67
N VAL A 117 10.58 27.31 -6.70
CA VAL A 117 9.35 27.56 -7.45
C VAL A 117 9.56 27.38 -8.96
N THR A 118 8.64 26.66 -9.60
CA THR A 118 8.61 26.38 -11.04
C THR A 118 7.16 26.30 -11.55
N THR A 119 7.02 26.36 -12.87
CA THR A 119 5.83 25.89 -13.59
C THR A 119 5.89 24.38 -13.75
N ILE A 120 4.75 23.71 -13.60
CA ILE A 120 4.57 22.30 -13.95
C ILE A 120 4.19 22.16 -15.43
N VAL A 121 4.85 21.24 -16.14
CA VAL A 121 4.60 20.92 -17.56
C VAL A 121 4.39 19.43 -17.75
N ASP A 122 3.80 19.03 -18.88
CA ASP A 122 3.55 17.63 -19.25
C ASP A 122 2.90 16.82 -18.13
N TYR A 123 1.84 17.40 -17.54
CA TYR A 123 1.20 16.88 -16.35
C TYR A 123 -0.17 16.26 -16.63
N GLY A 124 -0.61 15.50 -15.64
CA GLY A 124 -1.87 14.77 -15.60
C GLY A 124 -2.51 14.96 -14.26
N ILE A 125 -3.82 14.77 -14.23
CA ILE A 125 -4.67 15.12 -13.09
C ILE A 125 -5.26 13.84 -12.52
N HIS A 126 -4.99 13.58 -11.25
CA HIS A 126 -5.41 12.36 -10.57
C HIS A 126 -6.29 12.67 -9.37
N GLU A 127 -7.19 11.74 -9.04
CA GLU A 127 -7.96 11.84 -7.79
C GLU A 127 -7.03 11.65 -6.59
N ASP A 128 -7.24 12.51 -5.59
CA ASP A 128 -6.65 12.36 -4.27
C ASP A 128 -7.72 12.43 -3.20
N ARG A 129 -7.43 11.87 -2.02
CA ARG A 129 -8.33 11.88 -0.87
C ARG A 129 -8.79 13.31 -0.52
N PHE A 130 -7.91 14.31 -0.68
CA PHE A 130 -8.20 15.69 -0.31
C PHE A 130 -8.63 16.56 -1.49
N GLY A 131 -8.67 16.04 -2.72
CA GLY A 131 -9.06 16.81 -3.90
C GLY A 131 -8.52 16.24 -5.20
N VAL A 132 -7.64 16.98 -5.86
CA VAL A 132 -6.89 16.52 -7.05
C VAL A 132 -5.39 16.78 -6.91
N VAL A 133 -4.59 15.94 -7.55
CA VAL A 133 -3.14 16.11 -7.66
C VAL A 133 -2.74 16.25 -9.12
N LEU A 134 -1.96 17.29 -9.41
CA LEU A 134 -1.27 17.48 -10.68
C LEU A 134 0.12 16.82 -10.60
N ASN A 135 0.39 15.80 -11.40
CA ASN A 135 1.68 15.12 -11.47
C ASN A 135 2.34 15.41 -12.81
N GLY A 136 3.58 15.90 -12.81
CA GLY A 136 4.25 16.32 -14.03
C GLY A 136 5.72 16.65 -13.81
N PHE A 137 6.25 17.56 -14.62
CA PHE A 137 7.67 17.87 -14.65
C PHE A 137 7.95 19.36 -14.40
N CYS A 138 9.08 19.62 -13.76
CA CYS A 138 9.63 20.95 -13.58
C CYS A 138 10.06 21.51 -14.94
N GLN A 139 9.52 22.66 -15.32
CA GLN A 139 9.91 23.32 -16.58
C GLN A 139 11.42 23.62 -16.66
N LYS A 140 12.10 23.84 -15.53
CA LYS A 140 13.52 24.23 -15.50
C LYS A 140 14.49 23.06 -15.63
N CYS A 141 14.25 21.96 -14.92
CA CYS A 141 15.20 20.84 -14.82
C CYS A 141 14.65 19.49 -15.27
N GLY A 142 13.38 19.41 -15.68
CA GLY A 142 12.72 18.18 -16.08
C GLY A 142 12.50 17.17 -14.94
N GLY A 143 12.81 17.52 -13.69
CA GLY A 143 12.55 16.66 -12.52
C GLY A 143 11.05 16.50 -12.25
N ARG A 144 10.64 15.36 -11.68
CA ARG A 144 9.25 15.14 -11.26
C ARG A 144 8.83 16.16 -10.21
N VAL A 145 7.64 16.72 -10.36
CA VAL A 145 7.00 17.64 -9.41
C VAL A 145 5.52 17.33 -9.30
N ALA A 146 4.92 17.71 -8.17
CA ALA A 146 3.49 17.53 -7.94
C ALA A 146 2.89 18.75 -7.25
N ARG A 147 1.60 19.00 -7.48
CA ARG A 147 0.80 20.03 -6.80
C ARG A 147 -0.54 19.43 -6.37
N ILE A 148 -0.84 19.51 -5.08
CA ILE A 148 -2.17 19.19 -4.56
C ILE A 148 -3.08 20.42 -4.63
N VAL A 149 -4.35 20.19 -4.95
CA VAL A 149 -5.42 21.18 -4.98
C VAL A 149 -6.58 20.58 -4.18
N GLU A 150 -6.79 21.12 -2.99
CA GLU A 150 -7.76 20.61 -2.04
C GLU A 150 -9.20 20.96 -2.47
N ASP A 151 -10.14 20.06 -2.19
CA ASP A 151 -11.57 20.32 -2.34
C ASP A 151 -11.96 21.42 -1.31
N CYS A 152 -12.48 22.54 -1.81
CA CYS A 152 -12.99 23.65 -1.00
C CYS A 152 -14.44 23.42 -0.54
#